data_AF-A0A131Z898-F1
#
_entry.id   AF-A0A131Z898-F1
#
_cell.length_a   1.000
_cell.length_b   1.000
_cell.length_c   1.000
_cell.angle_alpha   90.00
_cell.angle_beta   90.00
_cell.angle_gamma   90.00
#
_symmetry.space_group_name_H-M   'P 1'
#
loop_
_entity.id
_entity.type
_entity.pdbx_description
1 polymer ?
#
loop_
_entity_poly.entity_id
_entity_poly.type
_entity_poly.pdbx_seq_one_letter_code
_entity_poly.pdbx_strand_id
1 'polypeptide(L)'
;MPTFTILVGGLLVSTMVYCRVLESATIYLNREKCDYRGIPLNSDTTTKFNKPCVQVRCKWNNTEVQRCPLVTLGNSRCQKKEENKKGVYPQCCPKLVCPPPHNDDIATSTDG
;
A
#
# COMPACT_ATOMS: atom_id res chain seq x y z
N MET A 1 16.59 -35.66 51.02
CA MET A 1 15.64 -34.78 50.31
C MET A 1 16.33 -34.02 49.16
N PRO A 2 16.75 -34.66 48.04
CA PRO A 2 17.34 -33.94 46.89
C PRO A 2 16.42 -33.82 45.66
N THR A 3 15.33 -34.59 45.61
CA THR A 3 14.46 -34.71 44.43
C THR A 3 13.59 -33.47 44.18
N PHE A 4 13.22 -32.75 45.25
CA PHE A 4 12.38 -31.55 45.16
C PHE A 4 13.12 -30.38 44.48
N THR A 5 14.41 -30.20 44.75
CA THR A 5 15.24 -29.14 44.18
C THR A 5 15.51 -29.35 42.69
N ILE A 6 15.62 -30.59 42.24
CA ILE A 6 15.82 -30.93 40.81
C ILE A 6 14.55 -30.65 40.01
N LEU A 7 13.37 -31.00 40.56
CA LEU A 7 12.08 -30.73 39.93
C LEU A 7 11.80 -29.23 39.81
N VAL A 8 12.05 -28.46 40.88
CA VAL A 8 11.87 -26.99 40.88
C VAL A 8 12.88 -26.32 39.95
N GLY A 9 14.14 -26.76 39.95
CA GLY A 9 15.17 -26.27 39.03
C GLY A 9 14.82 -26.51 37.55
N GLY A 10 14.35 -27.72 37.20
CA GLY A 10 13.94 -28.05 35.83
C GLY A 10 12.74 -27.23 35.34
N LEU A 11 11.75 -26.98 36.21
CA LEU A 11 10.58 -26.14 35.92
C LEU A 11 10.97 -24.67 35.68
N LEU A 12 11.92 -24.14 36.45
CA LEU A 12 12.39 -22.76 36.29
C LEU A 12 13.20 -22.56 35.00
N VAL A 13 14.07 -23.50 34.64
CA VAL A 13 14.83 -23.43 33.38
C VAL A 13 13.90 -23.57 32.17
N SER A 14 12.93 -24.47 32.23
CA SER A 14 11.95 -24.67 31.16
C SER A 14 11.09 -23.42 30.94
N THR A 15 10.57 -22.81 32.01
CA THR A 15 9.76 -21.59 31.91
C THR A 15 10.57 -20.39 31.40
N MET A 16 11.82 -20.20 31.84
CA MET A 16 12.67 -19.10 31.33
C MET A 16 12.96 -19.24 29.83
N VAL A 17 13.22 -20.46 29.34
CA VAL A 17 13.43 -20.71 27.91
C VAL A 17 12.14 -20.49 27.12
N TYR A 18 11.01 -20.97 27.62
CA TYR A 18 9.72 -20.82 26.95
C TYR A 18 9.26 -19.35 26.88
N CYS A 19 9.46 -18.58 27.95
CA CYS A 19 9.16 -17.15 27.99
C CYS A 19 10.01 -16.36 26.98
N ARG A 20 11.32 -16.62 26.89
CA ARG A 20 12.22 -15.96 25.92
C ARG A 20 11.79 -16.23 24.48
N VAL A 21 11.37 -17.47 24.17
CA VAL A 21 10.91 -17.86 22.83
C VAL A 21 9.58 -17.17 22.46
N LEU A 22 8.64 -17.10 23.40
CA LEU A 22 7.35 -16.40 23.21
C LEU A 22 7.51 -14.87 23.06
N GLU A 23 8.44 -14.26 23.80
CA GLU A 23 8.78 -12.84 23.61
C GLU A 23 9.33 -12.56 22.22
N SER A 24 10.22 -13.41 21.70
CA SER A 24 10.70 -13.25 20.32
C SER A 24 9.57 -13.37 19.29
N ALA A 25 8.64 -14.33 19.44
CA ALA A 25 7.53 -14.52 18.49
C ALA A 25 6.54 -13.33 18.48
N THR A 26 6.28 -12.74 19.64
CA THR A 26 5.40 -11.56 19.75
C THR A 26 6.03 -10.29 19.16
N ILE A 27 7.36 -10.16 19.17
CA ILE A 27 8.08 -9.08 18.47
C ILE A 27 7.91 -9.19 16.94
N TYR A 28 7.89 -10.41 16.40
CA TYR A 28 7.64 -10.62 14.95
C TYR A 28 6.20 -10.28 14.56
N LEU A 29 5.21 -10.67 15.36
CA LEU A 29 3.79 -10.40 15.08
C LEU A 29 3.39 -8.92 15.28
N ASN A 30 4.03 -8.20 16.19
CA ASN A 30 3.71 -6.77 16.41
C ASN A 30 4.31 -5.82 15.37
N ARG A 31 5.19 -6.29 14.48
CA ARG A 31 5.79 -5.47 13.41
C ARG A 31 4.93 -5.40 12.14
N GLU A 32 3.69 -5.84 12.18
CA GLU A 32 2.82 -5.92 11.01
C GLU A 32 1.81 -4.76 10.92
N LYS A 33 2.08 -3.61 11.55
CA LYS A 33 1.20 -2.44 11.47
C LYS A 33 1.94 -1.27 10.84
N CYS A 34 1.35 -0.68 9.81
CA CYS A 34 1.86 0.55 9.23
C CYS A 34 1.09 1.74 9.77
N ASP A 35 1.76 2.88 9.91
CA ASP A 35 1.08 4.16 10.10
C ASP A 35 1.14 4.96 8.80
N TYR A 36 -0.03 5.45 8.37
CA TYR A 36 -0.11 6.44 7.30
C TYR A 36 -0.89 7.67 7.77
N ARG A 37 -0.17 8.77 8.03
CA ARG A 37 -0.75 10.05 8.49
C ARG A 37 -1.59 9.90 9.78
N GLY A 38 -1.15 9.07 10.72
CA GLY A 38 -1.87 8.79 11.96
C GLY A 38 -3.03 7.80 11.81
N ILE A 39 -3.17 7.17 10.64
CA ILE A 39 -4.15 6.11 10.41
C ILE A 39 -3.41 4.77 10.48
N PRO A 40 -3.71 3.92 11.49
CA PRO A 40 -3.14 2.59 11.58
C PRO A 40 -3.72 1.70 10.46
N LEU A 41 -2.83 1.07 9.71
CA LEU A 41 -3.13 0.12 8.65
C LEU A 41 -2.60 -1.26 9.04
N ASN A 42 -3.38 -2.31 8.75
CA ASN A 42 -2.95 -3.69 8.97
C ASN A 42 -1.98 -4.10 7.86
N SER A 43 -1.04 -5.00 8.16
CA SER A 43 -0.18 -5.61 7.13
C SER A 43 -1.03 -6.28 6.07
N ASP A 44 -0.50 -6.25 4.85
CA ASP A 44 -1.06 -6.83 3.65
C ASP A 44 -2.41 -6.24 3.23
N THR A 45 -2.77 -5.08 3.79
CA THR A 45 -3.94 -4.32 3.37
C THR A 45 -3.59 -3.21 2.39
N THR A 46 -4.56 -2.90 1.52
CA THR A 46 -4.49 -1.78 0.59
C THR A 46 -5.69 -0.88 0.85
N THR A 47 -5.42 0.38 1.20
CA THR A 47 -6.44 1.38 1.55
C THR A 47 -6.40 2.53 0.55
N LYS A 48 -7.57 2.96 0.10
CA LYS A 48 -7.74 4.03 -0.89
C LYS A 48 -8.30 5.27 -0.20
N PHE A 49 -7.69 6.42 -0.45
CA PHE A 49 -8.05 7.71 0.13
C PHE A 49 -8.56 8.66 -0.94
N ASN A 50 -9.43 9.61 -0.56
CA ASN A 50 -9.89 10.69 -1.44
C ASN A 50 -9.08 11.99 -1.28
N LYS A 51 -8.61 12.29 -0.07
CA LYS A 51 -7.82 13.48 0.27
C LYS A 51 -6.72 13.10 1.27
N PRO A 52 -5.45 13.03 0.84
CA PRO A 52 -4.97 13.12 -0.54
C PRO A 52 -5.47 11.94 -1.38
N CYS A 53 -5.64 12.13 -2.69
CA CYS A 53 -6.08 11.04 -3.59
C CYS A 53 -4.92 10.07 -3.84
N VAL A 54 -4.83 9.03 -2.99
CA VAL A 54 -3.74 8.05 -3.01
C VAL A 54 -4.26 6.66 -2.67
N GLN A 55 -3.49 5.66 -3.06
CA GLN A 55 -3.62 4.30 -2.57
C GLN A 55 -2.41 3.97 -1.71
N VAL A 56 -2.64 3.45 -0.52
CA VAL A 56 -1.60 3.06 0.43
C VAL A 56 -1.65 1.56 0.60
N ARG A 57 -0.51 0.91 0.40
CA ARG A 57 -0.35 -0.52 0.64
C ARG A 57 0.61 -0.70 1.81
N CYS A 58 0.16 -1.40 2.84
CA CYS A 58 1.01 -1.82 3.95
C CYS A 58 1.48 -3.24 3.72
N LYS A 59 2.78 -3.50 3.83
CA LYS A 59 3.35 -4.85 3.76
C LYS A 59 4.52 -4.99 4.72
N TRP A 60 4.39 -5.80 5.76
CA TRP A 60 5.46 -6.06 6.75
C TRP A 60 6.14 -4.78 7.25
N ASN A 61 5.35 -3.85 7.81
CA ASN A 61 5.77 -2.51 8.26
C ASN A 61 6.19 -1.52 7.16
N ASN A 62 6.15 -1.90 5.88
CA ASN A 62 6.48 -0.99 4.79
C ASN A 62 5.21 -0.37 4.21
N THR A 63 5.19 0.95 4.16
CA THR A 63 4.10 1.75 3.60
C THR A 63 4.46 2.19 2.18
N GLU A 64 3.82 1.60 1.18
CA GLU A 64 3.93 2.01 -0.22
C GLU A 64 2.77 2.95 -0.56
N VAL A 65 3.08 4.17 -1.03
CA VAL A 65 2.08 5.19 -1.34
C VAL A 65 2.05 5.44 -2.83
N GLN A 66 1.01 4.95 -3.50
CA GLN A 66 0.73 5.23 -4.90
C GLN A 66 -0.09 6.51 -5.03
N ARG A 67 0.47 7.47 -5.78
CA ARG A 67 -0.18 8.74 -6.11
C ARG A 67 -0.78 8.67 -7.51
N CYS A 68 -1.69 9.59 -7.81
CA CYS A 68 -2.18 9.75 -9.17
C CYS A 68 -1.03 9.99 -10.16
N PRO A 69 -1.14 9.47 -11.40
CA PRO A 69 -0.15 9.70 -12.43
C PRO A 69 -0.01 11.21 -12.70
N LEU A 70 1.24 11.65 -12.91
CA LEU A 70 1.51 13.00 -13.38
C LEU A 70 1.11 13.09 -14.84
N VAL A 71 0.03 13.83 -15.09
CA VAL A 71 -0.50 14.05 -16.42
C VAL A 71 0.13 15.33 -17.00
N THR A 72 1.03 15.18 -17.97
CA THR A 72 1.58 16.29 -18.77
C THR A 72 0.86 16.35 -20.12
N LEU A 73 0.40 17.53 -20.53
CA LEU A 73 -0.20 17.72 -21.85
C LEU A 73 0.92 17.84 -22.91
N GLY A 74 1.14 16.77 -23.68
CA GLY A 74 2.05 16.80 -24.84
C GLY A 74 1.40 17.29 -26.14
N ASN A 75 0.07 17.38 -26.18
CA ASN A 75 -0.69 17.76 -27.37
C ASN A 75 -1.90 18.62 -26.94
N SER A 76 -2.09 19.77 -27.59
CA SER A 76 -3.18 20.74 -27.32
C SER A 76 -4.58 20.16 -27.54
N ARG A 77 -4.70 19.00 -28.22
CA ARG A 77 -5.98 18.31 -28.45
C ARG A 77 -6.53 17.63 -27.20
N CYS A 78 -5.68 17.24 -26.25
CA CYS A 78 -6.14 16.52 -25.05
C CYS A 78 -6.51 17.50 -23.93
N GLN A 79 -7.62 17.26 -23.26
CA GLN A 79 -8.03 18.05 -22.10
C GLN A 79 -7.84 17.24 -20.81
N LYS A 80 -7.28 17.88 -19.78
CA LYS A 80 -7.24 17.31 -18.43
C LYS A 80 -8.63 17.41 -17.82
N LYS A 81 -9.29 16.27 -17.62
CA LYS A 81 -10.57 16.18 -16.92
C LYS A 81 -10.31 15.73 -15.49
N GLU A 82 -10.64 16.58 -14.53
CA GLU A 82 -10.73 16.15 -13.13
C GLU A 82 -12.03 15.33 -12.98
N GLU A 83 -11.91 14.01 -12.90
CA GLU A 83 -13.05 13.15 -12.62
C GLU A 83 -13.33 13.12 -11.12
N ASN A 84 -14.62 13.29 -10.76
CA ASN A 84 -15.20 13.09 -9.43
C ASN A 84 -14.31 13.43 -8.20
N LYS A 85 -14.31 14.71 -7.79
CA LYS A 85 -13.72 15.17 -6.51
C LYS A 85 -14.25 14.47 -5.25
N LYS A 86 -15.32 13.67 -5.38
CA LYS A 86 -15.96 12.91 -4.30
C LYS A 86 -15.54 11.43 -4.24
N GLY A 87 -14.89 10.90 -5.28
CA GLY A 87 -14.45 9.49 -5.32
C GLY A 87 -13.19 9.22 -4.50
N VAL A 88 -12.86 7.95 -4.27
CA VAL A 88 -11.56 7.49 -3.72
C VAL A 88 -10.62 7.06 -4.85
N TYR A 89 -9.32 6.92 -4.58
CA TYR A 89 -8.37 6.45 -5.60
C TYR A 89 -8.84 5.14 -6.26
N PRO A 90 -8.78 4.98 -7.60
CA PRO A 90 -8.24 5.92 -8.60
C PRO A 90 -9.28 6.90 -9.19
N GLN A 91 -10.52 6.91 -8.69
CA GLN A 91 -11.61 7.72 -9.26
C GLN A 91 -11.40 9.23 -9.05
N CYS A 92 -10.75 9.64 -7.97
CA CYS A 92 -10.38 11.04 -7.72
C CYS A 92 -9.14 11.51 -8.50
N CYS A 93 -8.53 10.64 -9.32
CA CYS A 93 -7.36 11.02 -10.11
C CYS A 93 -7.76 11.78 -11.38
N PRO A 94 -6.97 12.78 -11.80
CA PRO A 94 -7.19 13.45 -13.08
C PRO A 94 -6.92 12.48 -14.24
N LYS A 95 -7.76 12.55 -15.28
CA LYS A 95 -7.60 11.78 -16.51
C LYS A 95 -7.37 12.71 -17.70
N LEU A 96 -6.62 12.27 -18.70
CA LEU A 96 -6.62 12.91 -20.02
C LEU A 96 -7.76 12.35 -20.81
N VAL A 97 -8.62 13.24 -21.31
CA VAL A 97 -9.61 12.90 -22.32
C VAL A 97 -9.15 13.55 -23.60
N CYS A 98 -8.74 12.74 -24.56
CA CYS A 98 -8.42 13.20 -25.90
C CYS A 98 -9.62 12.94 -26.81
N PRO A 99 -9.95 13.86 -27.73
CA PRO A 99 -10.93 13.58 -28.77
C PRO A 99 -10.45 12.39 -29.61
N PRO A 100 -11.38 11.60 -30.19
CA PRO A 100 -11.01 10.54 -31.12
C PRO A 100 -10.19 11.13 -32.28
N PRO A 101 -9.24 10.37 -32.85
CA PRO A 101 -8.52 10.81 -34.03
C PRO A 101 -9.53 11.14 -35.13
N HIS A 102 -9.43 12.34 -35.70
CA HIS A 102 -10.23 12.73 -36.86
C HIS A 102 -9.59 12.09 -38.10
N ASN A 103 -10.40 11.64 -39.06
CA ASN A 103 -9.93 10.93 -40.27
C ASN A 103 -8.92 11.71 -41.13
N ASP A 104 -8.71 13.00 -40.83
CA ASP A 104 -7.77 13.87 -41.54
C ASP A 104 -6.30 13.67 -41.07
N ASP A 105 -6.08 12.88 -40.01
CA ASP A 105 -4.74 12.48 -39.53
C ASP A 105 -4.17 11.27 -40.30
N ILE A 106 -4.98 10.59 -41.12
CA ILE A 106 -4.50 9.54 -42.03
C ILE A 106 -4.16 10.25 -43.34
N ALA A 107 -2.92 10.71 -43.46
CA ALA A 107 -2.35 10.94 -44.78
C ALA A 107 -2.30 9.60 -45.49
N THR A 108 -3.37 9.26 -46.22
CA THR A 108 -3.35 8.21 -47.23
C THR A 108 -2.35 8.68 -48.28
N SER A 109 -1.10 8.27 -48.10
CA SER A 109 -0.08 8.28 -49.14
C SER A 109 -0.50 7.23 -50.17
N THR A 110 -1.52 7.55 -50.96
CA THR A 110 -1.75 6.88 -52.23
C THR A 110 -0.69 7.39 -53.20
N ASP A 111 0.47 6.74 -53.18
CA ASP A 111 1.32 6.64 -54.37
C ASP A 111 0.61 5.69 -55.35
N GLY A 112 0.33 6.19 -56.56
CA GLY A 112 -0.30 5.44 -57.66
C GLY A 112 -0.53 6.31 -58.87
#